data_AF-A0AAJ1CFV8-F1
#
_entry.id   AF-A0AAJ1CFV8-F1
#
_cell.length_a   1.000
_cell.length_b   1.000
_cell.length_c   1.000
_cell.angle_alpha   90.00
_cell.angle_beta   90.00
_cell.angle_gamma   90.00
#
_symmetry.space_group_name_H-M   'P 1'
#
loop_
_entity.id
_entity.type
_entity.pdbx_description
1 polymer ?
#
loop_
_entity_poly.entity_id
_entity_poly.type
_entity_poly.pdbx_seq_one_letter_code
_entity_poly.pdbx_strand_id
1 'polypeptide(L)'
;MKWFLCALCCLTEGLSVLRAQIMPDSSVQICAYWTPGDKYAYEAREEKFKIDDRGDTTLVCRQSERRVFEILSQTKNRYKIRLTYGDYMTTDKEDQLMHDAIASATGPCVVEFETDETGSLLGIANLETLVAQAEASVEPAVRVMWETIPSAERKNFPKKNFRKYMARTLSDPSVVINAVNDDLGRMFFFHGARLDSTQVYEFDETFAPLLGGRDSVRGKTSFWIDGRLTDSYSAVCNTYTEADGSKMLSATLGQFVTALGGEKAMTQAMRDSIASGMSGIRSRMEQFSSEEIHLDTGWPLHLFFERTIYIDRDSEPMAAAIVRRTLDIIVEEEQEEEKR
;
A
#
# COMPACT_ATOMS: atom_id res chain seq x y z
N MET A 1 -0.11 -13.10 22.13
CA MET A 1 -0.48 -13.87 20.93
C MET A 1 -1.47 -13.13 20.01
N LYS A 2 -2.72 -12.81 20.39
CA LYS A 2 -3.65 -12.05 19.50
C LYS A 2 -3.10 -10.69 19.04
N TRP A 3 -2.43 -9.96 19.93
CA TRP A 3 -1.84 -8.65 19.63
C TRP A 3 -0.66 -8.71 18.65
N PHE A 4 0.13 -9.80 18.67
CA PHE A 4 1.26 -10.01 17.74
C PHE A 4 0.75 -10.26 16.31
N LEU A 5 -0.40 -10.91 16.17
CA LEU A 5 -1.07 -11.17 14.89
C LEU A 5 -1.76 -9.93 14.30
N CYS A 6 -2.30 -9.03 15.12
CA CYS A 6 -2.80 -7.72 14.65
C CYS A 6 -1.64 -6.81 14.23
N ALA A 7 -0.53 -6.80 14.99
CA ALA A 7 0.68 -6.10 14.58
C ALA A 7 1.23 -6.64 13.26
N LEU A 8 1.17 -7.96 13.04
CA LEU A 8 1.58 -8.60 11.77
C LEU A 8 0.79 -8.11 10.54
N CYS A 9 -0.51 -7.88 10.67
CA CYS A 9 -1.35 -7.38 9.57
C CYS A 9 -1.11 -5.90 9.26
N CYS A 10 -0.54 -5.13 10.20
CA CYS A 10 -0.09 -3.75 9.97
C CYS A 10 1.33 -3.68 9.40
N LEU A 11 2.13 -4.78 9.46
CA LEU A 11 3.48 -4.83 8.90
C LEU A 11 3.49 -4.89 7.37
N THR A 12 2.37 -5.24 6.75
CA THR A 12 2.30 -5.51 5.32
C THR A 12 1.90 -4.30 4.47
N GLU A 13 1.47 -3.19 5.09
CA GLU A 13 0.79 -2.07 4.42
C GLU A 13 1.69 -0.89 4.01
N GLY A 14 3.01 -0.98 4.10
CA GLY A 14 3.77 0.28 4.21
C GLY A 14 5.10 0.37 3.52
N LEU A 15 5.14 0.19 2.20
CA LEU A 15 6.36 0.41 1.44
C LEU A 15 6.02 1.00 0.06
N SER A 16 6.29 2.29 -0.12
CA SER A 16 6.19 2.98 -1.42
C SER A 16 7.45 2.75 -2.26
N VAL A 17 7.23 2.52 -3.57
CA VAL A 17 8.25 2.14 -4.55
C VAL A 17 8.67 3.36 -5.35
N LEU A 18 9.98 3.54 -5.57
CA LEU A 18 10.54 4.58 -6.44
C LEU A 18 11.19 3.99 -7.70
N ARG A 19 10.41 4.07 -8.78
CA ARG A 19 10.74 4.13 -10.23
C ARG A 19 11.81 3.20 -10.81
N ALA A 20 11.45 2.54 -11.91
CA ALA A 20 12.39 2.02 -12.89
C ALA A 20 12.77 3.12 -13.91
N GLN A 21 13.94 3.78 -13.78
CA GLN A 21 14.48 4.65 -14.84
C GLN A 21 15.83 4.14 -15.34
N ILE A 22 15.88 3.44 -16.48
CA ILE A 22 17.12 3.11 -17.21
C ILE A 22 16.88 3.16 -18.75
N MET A 23 17.90 3.62 -19.49
CA MET A 23 18.07 3.61 -20.96
C MET A 23 19.56 3.45 -21.31
N PRO A 24 20.00 2.68 -22.35
CA PRO A 24 19.52 2.80 -23.73
C PRO A 24 19.19 1.48 -24.49
N ASP A 25 18.75 1.68 -25.76
CA ASP A 25 18.29 0.75 -26.82
C ASP A 25 17.27 -0.33 -26.43
N SER A 26 15.97 -0.03 -26.65
CA SER A 26 14.83 -0.78 -26.12
C SER A 26 13.83 -1.18 -27.22
N SER A 27 13.13 -2.30 -26.98
CA SER A 27 12.03 -2.81 -27.80
C SER A 27 10.64 -2.36 -27.33
N VAL A 28 10.49 -1.99 -26.05
CA VAL A 28 9.21 -1.61 -25.42
C VAL A 28 9.35 -0.30 -24.67
N GLN A 29 8.51 0.67 -25.02
CA GLN A 29 8.43 1.99 -24.37
C GLN A 29 7.04 2.16 -23.75
N ILE A 30 6.99 2.43 -22.44
CA ILE A 30 5.74 2.69 -21.72
C ILE A 30 5.57 4.20 -21.56
N CYS A 31 4.59 4.76 -22.25
CA CYS A 31 4.30 6.18 -22.32
C CYS A 31 2.86 6.50 -21.94
N ALA A 32 2.66 7.70 -21.44
CA ALA A 32 1.36 8.28 -21.17
C ALA A 32 0.87 9.10 -22.38
N TYR A 33 -0.07 8.57 -23.16
CA TYR A 33 -0.78 9.35 -24.19
C TYR A 33 -2.22 9.61 -23.75
N TRP A 34 -2.39 10.56 -22.85
CA TRP A 34 -3.70 10.88 -22.28
C TRP A 34 -4.29 12.17 -22.81
N THR A 35 -5.62 12.23 -22.85
CA THR A 35 -6.39 13.43 -23.21
C THR A 35 -7.21 13.91 -22.01
N PRO A 36 -7.33 15.23 -21.76
CA PRO A 36 -8.25 15.74 -20.74
C PRO A 36 -9.67 15.23 -20.96
N GLY A 37 -10.27 14.67 -19.91
CA GLY A 37 -11.58 14.03 -19.93
C GLY A 37 -11.55 12.50 -20.00
N ASP A 38 -10.41 11.89 -20.35
CA ASP A 38 -10.26 10.43 -20.30
C ASP A 38 -10.49 9.92 -18.87
N LYS A 39 -11.15 8.75 -18.77
CA LYS A 39 -11.44 8.08 -17.50
C LYS A 39 -11.07 6.62 -17.57
N TYR A 40 -10.41 6.15 -16.52
CA TYR A 40 -10.01 4.76 -16.37
C TYR A 40 -10.48 4.28 -15.01
N ALA A 41 -11.41 3.33 -15.00
CA ALA A 41 -11.97 2.76 -13.79
C ALA A 41 -11.37 1.38 -13.52
N TYR A 42 -11.19 1.06 -12.24
CA TYR A 42 -10.59 -0.19 -11.79
C TYR A 42 -11.38 -0.78 -10.63
N GLU A 43 -11.46 -2.10 -10.60
CA GLU A 43 -11.79 -2.85 -9.40
C GLU A 43 -10.48 -3.17 -8.66
N ALA A 44 -10.32 -2.63 -7.47
CA ALA A 44 -9.18 -2.87 -6.61
C ALA A 44 -9.56 -3.88 -5.54
N ARG A 45 -8.70 -4.86 -5.29
CA ARG A 45 -8.91 -5.86 -4.24
C ARG A 45 -7.64 -6.12 -3.46
N GLU A 46 -7.75 -6.14 -2.14
CA GLU A 46 -6.68 -6.54 -1.24
C GLU A 46 -7.12 -7.76 -0.43
N GLU A 47 -6.24 -8.74 -0.30
CA GLU A 47 -6.43 -9.93 0.51
C GLU A 47 -5.24 -10.15 1.43
N LYS A 48 -5.55 -10.44 2.70
CA LYS A 48 -4.55 -10.73 3.73
C LYS A 48 -4.66 -12.19 4.13
N PHE A 49 -3.54 -12.91 4.10
CA PHE A 49 -3.47 -14.31 4.52
C PHE A 49 -2.46 -14.51 5.64
N LYS A 50 -2.72 -15.51 6.47
CA LYS A 50 -1.73 -16.09 7.39
C LYS A 50 -1.33 -17.45 6.88
N ILE A 51 -0.06 -17.78 7.02
CA ILE A 51 0.49 -19.10 6.75
C ILE A 51 0.75 -19.79 8.09
N ASP A 52 0.21 -20.99 8.27
CA ASP A 52 0.49 -21.82 9.45
C ASP A 52 1.82 -22.58 9.32
N ASP A 53 2.18 -23.35 10.35
CA ASP A 53 3.42 -24.12 10.41
C ASP A 53 3.51 -25.28 9.40
N ARG A 54 2.39 -25.64 8.76
CA ARG A 54 2.31 -26.65 7.69
C ARG A 54 2.34 -26.03 6.29
N GLY A 55 2.33 -24.69 6.21
CA GLY A 55 2.26 -23.96 4.96
C GLY A 55 0.84 -23.67 4.48
N ASP A 56 -0.19 -23.99 5.26
CA ASP A 56 -1.59 -23.77 4.86
C ASP A 56 -1.94 -22.28 5.00
N THR A 57 -2.59 -21.73 3.97
CA THR A 57 -3.03 -20.33 3.95
C THR A 57 -4.45 -20.16 4.48
N THR A 58 -4.65 -19.24 5.42
CA THR A 58 -5.99 -18.83 5.90
C THR A 58 -6.24 -17.36 5.58
N LEU A 59 -7.34 -17.07 4.88
CA LEU A 59 -7.79 -15.70 4.63
C LEU A 59 -8.15 -15.02 5.95
N VAL A 60 -7.57 -13.86 6.20
CA VAL A 60 -7.81 -13.03 7.39
C VAL A 60 -8.80 -11.92 7.08
N CYS A 61 -8.58 -11.22 5.98
CA CYS A 61 -9.41 -10.11 5.55
C CYS A 61 -9.34 -10.00 4.03
N ARG A 62 -10.45 -9.57 3.43
CA ARG A 62 -10.54 -9.12 2.05
C ARG A 62 -11.19 -7.74 2.04
N GLN A 63 -10.61 -6.85 1.27
CA GLN A 63 -11.11 -5.52 0.98
C GLN A 63 -11.27 -5.36 -0.53
N SER A 64 -12.24 -4.58 -0.96
CA SER A 64 -12.39 -4.16 -2.35
C SER A 64 -12.87 -2.73 -2.42
N GLU A 65 -12.50 -2.04 -3.49
CA GLU A 65 -12.96 -0.70 -3.77
C GLU A 65 -12.86 -0.40 -5.27
N ARG A 66 -13.68 0.54 -5.73
CA ARG A 66 -13.60 1.08 -7.07
C ARG A 66 -12.67 2.29 -7.09
N ARG A 67 -11.69 2.30 -7.99
CA ARG A 67 -10.80 3.44 -8.23
C ARG A 67 -11.08 4.03 -9.61
N VAL A 68 -11.17 5.35 -9.71
CA VAL A 68 -11.35 6.03 -11.00
C VAL A 68 -10.29 7.11 -11.15
N PHE A 69 -9.50 6.98 -12.22
CA PHE A 69 -8.54 7.97 -12.67
C PHE A 69 -9.16 8.83 -13.77
N GLU A 70 -9.18 10.14 -13.56
CA GLU A 70 -9.68 11.14 -14.52
C GLU A 70 -8.56 12.11 -14.88
N ILE A 71 -8.32 12.28 -16.18
CA ILE A 71 -7.33 13.24 -16.67
C ILE A 71 -7.97 14.63 -16.68
N LEU A 72 -7.54 15.51 -15.77
CA LEU A 72 -8.15 16.82 -15.60
C LEU A 72 -7.63 17.84 -16.61
N SER A 73 -6.32 17.85 -16.83
CA SER A 73 -5.68 18.77 -17.76
C SER A 73 -4.33 18.24 -18.24
N GLN A 74 -3.89 18.78 -19.38
CA GLN A 74 -2.62 18.45 -20.00
C GLN A 74 -1.95 19.75 -20.46
N THR A 75 -0.65 19.82 -20.25
CA THR A 75 0.25 20.77 -20.91
C THR A 75 1.29 19.99 -21.72
N LYS A 76 2.19 20.68 -22.40
CA LYS A 76 3.26 20.02 -23.17
C LYS A 76 4.10 19.04 -22.33
N ASN A 77 4.29 19.32 -21.03
CA ASN A 77 5.24 18.60 -20.19
C ASN A 77 4.60 17.99 -18.93
N ARG A 78 3.26 18.08 -18.77
CA ARG A 78 2.60 17.67 -17.53
C ARG A 78 1.17 17.23 -17.75
N TYR A 79 0.76 16.27 -16.92
CA TYR A 79 -0.63 15.90 -16.71
C TYR A 79 -1.05 16.23 -15.29
N LYS A 80 -2.30 16.66 -15.12
CA LYS A 80 -2.97 16.70 -13.83
C LYS A 80 -4.06 15.63 -13.81
N ILE A 81 -4.01 14.74 -12.83
CA ILE A 81 -4.87 13.56 -12.74
C ILE A 81 -5.60 13.59 -11.41
N ARG A 82 -6.86 13.17 -11.43
CA ARG A 82 -7.67 12.94 -10.23
C ARG A 82 -7.88 11.45 -10.05
N LEU A 83 -7.64 10.97 -8.84
CA LEU A 83 -8.05 9.65 -8.36
C LEU A 83 -9.18 9.81 -7.36
N THR A 84 -10.29 9.11 -7.61
CA THR A 84 -11.42 9.00 -6.68
C THR A 84 -11.66 7.55 -6.30
N TYR A 85 -12.11 7.35 -5.07
CA TYR A 85 -12.42 6.04 -4.50
C TYR A 85 -13.93 5.91 -4.29
N GLY A 86 -14.46 4.71 -4.47
CA GLY A 86 -15.88 4.40 -4.29
C GLY A 86 -16.09 2.93 -3.93
N ASP A 87 -17.31 2.59 -3.55
CA ASP A 87 -17.76 1.20 -3.36
C ASP A 87 -16.87 0.35 -2.41
N TYR A 88 -16.24 1.00 -1.43
CA TYR A 88 -15.37 0.33 -0.46
C TYR A 88 -16.15 -0.69 0.37
N MET A 89 -15.64 -1.91 0.41
CA MET A 89 -16.19 -3.03 1.16
C MET A 89 -15.08 -3.84 1.79
N THR A 90 -15.28 -4.29 3.02
CA THR A 90 -14.34 -5.18 3.72
C THR A 90 -15.06 -6.30 4.47
N THR A 91 -14.43 -7.46 4.54
CA THR A 91 -14.92 -8.58 5.36
C THR A 91 -14.71 -8.36 6.86
N ASP A 92 -13.83 -7.42 7.24
CA ASP A 92 -13.60 -7.04 8.63
C ASP A 92 -14.61 -5.99 9.07
N LYS A 93 -15.48 -6.36 10.02
CA LYS A 93 -16.55 -5.49 10.50
C LYS A 93 -16.04 -4.25 11.23
N GLU A 94 -14.92 -4.35 11.95
CA GLU A 94 -14.37 -3.21 12.69
C GLU A 94 -13.77 -2.19 11.73
N ASP A 95 -13.11 -2.69 10.70
CA ASP A 95 -12.55 -1.90 9.60
C ASP A 95 -13.65 -1.21 8.78
N GLN A 96 -14.75 -1.91 8.43
CA GLN A 96 -15.90 -1.30 7.77
C GLN A 96 -16.49 -0.16 8.59
N LEU A 97 -16.70 -0.39 9.90
CA LEU A 97 -17.22 0.63 10.81
C LEU A 97 -16.29 1.85 10.90
N MET A 98 -14.98 1.62 10.85
CA MET A 98 -13.99 2.69 10.88
C MET A 98 -14.03 3.51 9.60
N HIS A 99 -14.02 2.83 8.44
CA HIS A 99 -14.14 3.46 7.14
C HIS A 99 -15.41 4.32 7.05
N ASP A 100 -16.58 3.76 7.38
CA ASP A 100 -17.86 4.45 7.29
C ASP A 100 -17.93 5.68 8.20
N ALA A 101 -17.38 5.57 9.42
CA ALA A 101 -17.34 6.68 10.38
C ALA A 101 -16.42 7.81 9.91
N ILE A 102 -15.29 7.47 9.27
CA ILE A 102 -14.36 8.45 8.70
C ILE A 102 -15.02 9.12 7.49
N ALA A 103 -15.50 8.33 6.52
CA ALA A 103 -16.13 8.84 5.30
C ALA A 103 -17.32 9.76 5.61
N SER A 104 -18.17 9.40 6.58
CA SER A 104 -19.28 10.25 7.02
C SER A 104 -18.83 11.57 7.66
N ALA A 105 -17.66 11.62 8.29
CA ALA A 105 -17.16 12.81 8.96
C ALA A 105 -16.33 13.71 8.05
N THR A 106 -15.60 13.12 7.11
CA THR A 106 -14.62 13.83 6.27
C THR A 106 -15.07 14.04 4.84
N GLY A 107 -16.14 13.36 4.40
CA GLY A 107 -16.50 13.29 2.99
C GLY A 107 -15.58 12.36 2.19
N PRO A 108 -15.80 12.27 0.87
CA PRO A 108 -15.01 11.39 -0.01
C PRO A 108 -13.54 11.83 -0.07
N CYS A 109 -12.63 10.86 -0.13
CA CYS A 109 -11.23 11.12 -0.41
C CYS A 109 -11.05 11.34 -1.92
N VAL A 110 -10.42 12.46 -2.29
CA VAL A 110 -10.10 12.79 -3.69
C VAL A 110 -8.64 13.19 -3.75
N VAL A 111 -7.85 12.44 -4.50
CA VAL A 111 -6.42 12.71 -4.68
C VAL A 111 -6.23 13.38 -6.04
N GLU A 112 -5.61 14.56 -6.07
CA GLU A 112 -5.17 15.19 -7.32
C GLU A 112 -3.65 15.23 -7.34
N PHE A 113 -3.04 14.72 -8.40
CA PHE A 113 -1.58 14.62 -8.54
C PHE A 113 -1.11 15.02 -9.94
N GLU A 114 0.18 15.30 -10.05
CA GLU A 114 0.82 15.66 -11.31
C GLU A 114 1.83 14.62 -11.74
N THR A 115 1.91 14.38 -13.04
CA THR A 115 3.00 13.63 -13.68
C THR A 115 3.71 14.49 -14.72
N ASP A 116 4.91 14.11 -15.14
CA ASP A 116 5.50 14.62 -16.37
C ASP A 116 4.84 14.00 -17.61
N GLU A 117 5.31 14.37 -18.80
CA GLU A 117 4.79 13.86 -20.08
C GLU A 117 5.00 12.36 -20.30
N THR A 118 5.84 11.71 -19.51
CA THR A 118 6.11 10.26 -19.59
C THR A 118 5.29 9.46 -18.59
N GLY A 119 4.51 10.14 -17.72
CA GLY A 119 3.74 9.54 -16.64
C GLY A 119 4.51 9.41 -15.32
N SER A 120 5.71 9.98 -15.21
CA SER A 120 6.46 9.95 -13.96
C SER A 120 5.85 10.89 -12.91
N LEU A 121 5.50 10.38 -11.73
CA LEU A 121 4.83 11.13 -10.64
C LEU A 121 5.68 12.30 -10.11
N LEU A 122 5.21 13.54 -10.27
CA LEU A 122 5.90 14.76 -9.82
C LEU A 122 5.51 15.16 -8.39
N GLY A 123 4.27 14.89 -7.98
CA GLY A 123 3.79 15.20 -6.64
C GLY A 123 2.28 15.25 -6.53
N ILE A 124 1.80 15.42 -5.30
CA ILE A 124 0.37 15.50 -4.97
C ILE A 124 -0.04 16.97 -4.92
N ALA A 125 -0.92 17.37 -5.84
CA ALA A 125 -1.33 18.75 -6.05
C ALA A 125 -2.24 19.29 -4.95
N ASN A 126 -3.05 18.44 -4.32
CA ASN A 126 -3.99 18.82 -3.26
C ASN A 126 -3.59 18.29 -1.87
N LEU A 127 -2.27 18.14 -1.61
CA LEU A 127 -1.74 17.56 -0.37
C LEU A 127 -2.27 18.24 0.90
N GLU A 128 -2.36 19.57 0.93
CA GLU A 128 -2.86 20.30 2.11
C GLU A 128 -4.30 19.90 2.46
N THR A 129 -5.15 19.70 1.45
CA THR A 129 -6.52 19.24 1.63
C THR A 129 -6.56 17.81 2.18
N LEU A 130 -5.72 16.91 1.66
CA LEU A 130 -5.64 15.54 2.14
C LEU A 130 -5.12 15.46 3.58
N VAL A 131 -4.14 16.29 3.96
CA VAL A 131 -3.66 16.38 5.34
C VAL A 131 -4.76 16.89 6.28
N ALA A 132 -5.48 17.95 5.89
CA ALA A 132 -6.60 18.45 6.69
C ALA A 132 -7.72 17.39 6.85
N GLN A 133 -7.98 16.62 5.80
CA GLN A 133 -8.93 15.50 5.84
C GLN A 133 -8.46 14.37 6.77
N ALA A 134 -7.18 14.01 6.69
CA ALA A 134 -6.55 13.02 7.58
C ALA A 134 -6.61 13.47 9.06
N GLU A 135 -6.33 14.75 9.35
CA GLU A 135 -6.50 15.32 10.70
C GLU A 135 -7.96 15.23 11.19
N ALA A 136 -8.93 15.54 10.32
CA ALA A 136 -10.35 15.45 10.64
C ALA A 136 -10.82 14.01 10.91
N SER A 137 -10.14 13.00 10.37
CA SER A 137 -10.44 11.58 10.58
C SER A 137 -10.08 11.05 11.98
N VAL A 138 -9.26 11.79 12.74
CA VAL A 138 -8.71 11.34 14.04
C VAL A 138 -9.81 11.06 15.05
N GLU A 139 -10.76 11.97 15.25
CA GLU A 139 -11.82 11.78 16.26
C GLU A 139 -12.77 10.62 15.91
N PRO A 140 -13.30 10.50 14.67
CA PRO A 140 -14.05 9.32 14.25
C PRO A 140 -13.29 8.02 14.48
N ALA A 141 -12.04 7.93 14.04
CA ALA A 141 -11.23 6.71 14.16
C ALA A 141 -11.00 6.32 15.63
N VAL A 142 -10.60 7.30 16.47
CA VAL A 142 -10.37 7.08 17.91
C VAL A 142 -11.67 6.70 18.63
N ARG A 143 -12.82 7.24 18.21
CA ARG A 143 -14.12 6.88 18.77
C ARG A 143 -14.48 5.43 18.47
N VAL A 144 -14.48 5.05 17.19
CA VAL A 144 -14.82 3.67 16.77
C VAL A 144 -13.91 2.67 17.46
N MET A 145 -12.59 2.89 17.41
CA MET A 145 -11.61 2.00 18.03
C MET A 145 -11.79 1.88 19.54
N TRP A 146 -12.15 2.96 20.23
CA TRP A 146 -12.45 2.90 21.66
C TRP A 146 -13.73 2.11 21.96
N GLU A 147 -14.73 2.22 21.08
CA GLU A 147 -16.02 1.56 21.24
C GLU A 147 -15.94 0.06 20.95
N THR A 148 -15.09 -0.38 20.02
CA THR A 148 -14.85 -1.80 19.71
C THR A 148 -14.05 -2.52 20.80
N ILE A 149 -13.20 -1.82 21.56
CA ILE A 149 -12.48 -2.43 22.70
C ILE A 149 -13.49 -2.89 23.78
N PRO A 150 -13.43 -4.16 24.22
CA PRO A 150 -14.27 -4.67 25.30
C PRO A 150 -14.14 -3.84 26.58
N SER A 151 -15.27 -3.56 27.26
CA SER A 151 -15.30 -2.68 28.43
C SER A 151 -14.30 -3.05 29.54
N ALA A 152 -14.03 -4.34 29.72
CA ALA A 152 -13.06 -4.85 30.70
C ALA A 152 -11.60 -4.49 30.36
N GLU A 153 -11.30 -4.27 29.07
CA GLU A 153 -9.96 -3.98 28.55
C GLU A 153 -9.72 -2.48 28.38
N ARG A 154 -10.78 -1.67 28.26
CA ARG A 154 -10.69 -0.20 28.10
C ARG A 154 -9.86 0.50 29.17
N LYS A 155 -9.84 -0.01 30.40
CA LYS A 155 -9.02 0.53 31.51
C LYS A 155 -7.51 0.49 31.23
N ASN A 156 -7.07 -0.41 30.35
CA ASN A 156 -5.67 -0.58 29.95
C ASN A 156 -5.33 0.20 28.67
N PHE A 157 -6.32 0.77 27.98
CA PHE A 157 -6.10 1.51 26.73
C PHE A 157 -5.95 3.01 27.01
N PRO A 158 -4.78 3.60 26.73
CA PRO A 158 -4.52 5.00 27.02
C PRO A 158 -5.12 5.91 25.94
N LYS A 159 -6.47 6.03 25.90
CA LYS A 159 -7.21 6.76 24.84
C LYS A 159 -6.64 8.14 24.51
N LYS A 160 -6.26 8.92 25.54
CA LYS A 160 -5.68 10.26 25.36
C LYS A 160 -4.32 10.22 24.65
N ASN A 161 -3.47 9.25 24.99
CA ASN A 161 -2.16 9.09 24.35
C ASN A 161 -2.33 8.61 22.91
N PHE A 162 -3.21 7.63 22.69
CA PHE A 162 -3.52 7.14 21.36
C PHE A 162 -4.07 8.25 20.45
N ARG A 163 -5.03 9.04 20.94
CA ARG A 163 -5.55 10.22 20.24
C ARG A 163 -4.44 11.20 19.86
N LYS A 164 -3.54 11.51 20.81
CA LYS A 164 -2.41 12.41 20.55
C LYS A 164 -1.44 11.85 19.52
N TYR A 165 -1.20 10.53 19.55
CA TYR A 165 -0.38 9.83 18.57
C TYR A 165 -1.01 9.89 17.17
N MET A 166 -2.29 9.55 17.04
CA MET A 166 -3.03 9.61 15.78
C MET A 166 -3.04 11.03 15.20
N ALA A 167 -3.35 12.03 16.03
CA ALA A 167 -3.32 13.43 15.62
C ALA A 167 -1.95 13.84 15.07
N ARG A 168 -0.87 13.50 15.78
CA ARG A 168 0.50 13.81 15.34
C ARG A 168 0.86 13.08 14.04
N THR A 169 0.48 11.83 13.91
CA THR A 169 0.85 10.97 12.77
C THR A 169 0.10 11.41 11.51
N LEU A 170 -1.21 11.62 11.60
CA LEU A 170 -2.04 12.01 10.46
C LEU A 170 -1.86 13.49 10.04
N SER A 171 -1.36 14.34 10.95
CA SER A 171 -0.92 15.70 10.61
C SER A 171 0.42 15.75 9.86
N ASP A 172 1.16 14.64 9.79
CA ASP A 172 2.44 14.59 9.09
C ASP A 172 2.23 14.39 7.58
N PRO A 173 2.59 15.38 6.72
CA PRO A 173 2.39 15.25 5.28
C PRO A 173 3.10 14.04 4.66
N SER A 174 4.21 13.58 5.26
CA SER A 174 4.93 12.41 4.74
C SER A 174 4.11 11.12 4.85
N VAL A 175 3.24 11.01 5.86
CA VAL A 175 2.34 9.86 6.04
C VAL A 175 1.29 9.83 4.93
N VAL A 176 0.70 10.99 4.64
CA VAL A 176 -0.28 11.13 3.56
C VAL A 176 0.35 10.88 2.20
N ILE A 177 1.56 11.40 1.95
CA ILE A 177 2.32 11.14 0.73
C ILE A 177 2.61 9.64 0.59
N ASN A 178 3.03 8.97 1.67
CA ASN A 178 3.34 7.54 1.62
C ASN A 178 2.10 6.69 1.34
N ALA A 179 0.94 7.03 1.92
CA ALA A 179 -0.31 6.35 1.66
C ALA A 179 -0.75 6.50 0.19
N VAL A 180 -0.70 7.72 -0.35
CA VAL A 180 -1.02 7.96 -1.77
C VAL A 180 -0.01 7.26 -2.68
N ASN A 181 1.27 7.24 -2.34
CA ASN A 181 2.28 6.53 -3.12
C ASN A 181 2.14 5.01 -3.05
N ASP A 182 1.56 4.45 -1.98
CA ASP A 182 1.23 3.03 -1.90
C ASP A 182 0.14 2.67 -2.93
N ASP A 183 -0.84 3.55 -3.12
CA ASP A 183 -1.89 3.40 -4.14
C ASP A 183 -1.40 3.59 -5.57
N LEU A 184 -0.54 4.59 -5.79
CA LEU A 184 -0.04 4.95 -7.12
C LEU A 184 1.20 4.15 -7.54
N GLY A 185 1.94 3.60 -6.58
CA GLY A 185 3.33 3.17 -6.77
C GLY A 185 3.50 2.14 -7.89
N ARG A 186 2.69 1.08 -7.88
CA ARG A 186 2.74 0.04 -8.91
C ARG A 186 2.07 0.47 -10.23
N MET A 187 1.03 1.29 -10.16
CA MET A 187 0.33 1.83 -11.34
C MET A 187 1.26 2.64 -12.26
N PHE A 188 2.17 3.41 -11.65
CA PHE A 188 3.08 4.28 -12.39
C PHE A 188 4.53 3.79 -12.41
N PHE A 189 4.81 2.58 -11.91
CA PHE A 189 6.18 2.10 -11.71
C PHE A 189 7.03 2.06 -12.99
N PHE A 190 6.43 1.60 -14.10
CA PHE A 190 7.09 1.44 -15.39
C PHE A 190 6.92 2.64 -16.33
N HIS A 191 6.20 3.68 -15.93
CA HIS A 191 6.00 4.85 -16.77
C HIS A 191 7.32 5.57 -17.04
N GLY A 192 7.57 5.89 -18.31
CA GLY A 192 8.83 6.46 -18.77
C GLY A 192 9.98 5.47 -18.87
N ALA A 193 9.78 4.20 -18.51
CA ALA A 193 10.77 3.15 -18.71
C ALA A 193 10.82 2.74 -20.19
N ARG A 194 12.01 2.31 -20.60
CA ARG A 194 12.29 1.78 -21.93
C ARG A 194 13.12 0.53 -21.76
N LEU A 195 12.49 -0.61 -21.99
CA LEU A 195 13.02 -1.91 -21.62
C LEU A 195 13.25 -2.78 -22.87
N ASP A 196 14.31 -3.56 -22.83
CA ASP A 196 14.58 -4.69 -23.73
C ASP A 196 13.97 -5.95 -23.10
N SER A 197 13.18 -6.69 -23.88
CA SER A 197 12.50 -7.89 -23.41
C SER A 197 13.41 -9.09 -23.13
N THR A 198 14.70 -8.98 -23.43
CA THR A 198 15.73 -9.99 -23.16
C THR A 198 16.58 -9.67 -21.92
N GLN A 199 16.39 -8.50 -21.33
CA GLN A 199 17.18 -8.01 -20.19
C GLN A 199 16.42 -8.17 -18.87
N VAL A 200 17.17 -8.36 -17.78
CA VAL A 200 16.69 -8.18 -16.41
C VAL A 200 17.44 -7.00 -15.82
N TYR A 201 16.70 -6.07 -15.25
CA TYR A 201 17.24 -4.85 -14.66
C TYR A 201 17.18 -4.96 -13.14
N GLU A 202 18.14 -4.33 -12.45
CA GLU A 202 18.25 -4.36 -10.99
C GLU A 202 18.51 -2.97 -10.43
N PHE A 203 17.96 -2.68 -9.25
CA PHE A 203 18.32 -1.52 -8.46
C PHE A 203 18.13 -1.77 -6.95
N ASP A 204 18.85 -0.98 -6.16
CA ASP A 204 18.64 -0.92 -4.71
C ASP A 204 17.40 -0.06 -4.44
N GLU A 205 16.36 -0.69 -3.90
CA GLU A 205 15.11 -0.04 -3.55
C GLU A 205 15.12 0.38 -2.08
N THR A 206 14.58 1.56 -1.80
CA THR A 206 14.41 2.06 -0.45
C THR A 206 12.93 2.26 -0.16
N PHE A 207 12.45 1.55 0.84
CA PHE A 207 11.06 1.58 1.23
C PHE A 207 10.82 2.48 2.44
N ALA A 208 9.88 3.41 2.30
CA ALA A 208 9.47 4.29 3.38
C ALA A 208 8.34 3.66 4.21
N PRO A 209 8.41 3.72 5.55
CA PRO A 209 7.33 3.24 6.41
C PRO A 209 6.07 4.11 6.25
N LEU A 210 4.89 3.47 6.14
CA LEU A 210 3.60 4.16 5.93
C LEU A 210 3.32 5.26 6.96
N LEU A 211 3.49 4.95 8.24
CA LEU A 211 3.22 5.85 9.37
C LEU A 211 4.40 6.79 9.69
N GLY A 212 5.35 6.95 8.75
CA GLY A 212 6.51 7.82 8.89
C GLY A 212 7.60 7.25 9.81
N GLY A 213 8.81 7.81 9.76
CA GLY A 213 9.95 7.30 10.52
C GLY A 213 11.28 7.58 9.83
N ARG A 214 12.39 7.43 10.58
CA ARG A 214 13.74 7.65 10.04
C ARG A 214 14.35 6.42 9.39
N ASP A 215 13.87 5.24 9.75
CA ASP A 215 14.46 3.98 9.31
C ASP A 215 13.72 3.47 8.06
N SER A 216 14.37 3.59 6.91
CA SER A 216 13.93 2.96 5.68
C SER A 216 14.45 1.53 5.57
N VAL A 217 13.66 0.68 4.93
CA VAL A 217 14.06 -0.69 4.61
C VAL A 217 14.72 -0.65 3.25
N ARG A 218 15.90 -1.26 3.11
CA ARG A 218 16.56 -1.42 1.81
C ARG A 218 16.28 -2.82 1.29
N GLY A 219 15.84 -2.89 0.05
CA GLY A 219 15.66 -4.14 -0.70
C GLY A 219 16.43 -4.09 -2.01
N LYS A 220 16.50 -5.23 -2.67
CA LYS A 220 16.97 -5.35 -4.05
C LYS A 220 15.81 -5.72 -4.93
N THR A 221 15.56 -4.92 -5.94
CA THR A 221 14.44 -5.12 -6.88
C THR A 221 15.00 -5.46 -8.25
N SER A 222 14.57 -6.61 -8.76
CA SER A 222 14.76 -7.02 -10.15
C SER A 222 13.46 -6.78 -10.92
N PHE A 223 13.56 -6.34 -12.16
CA PHE A 223 12.41 -6.13 -13.04
C PHE A 223 12.72 -6.47 -14.50
N TRP A 224 11.73 -6.98 -15.22
CA TRP A 224 11.88 -7.43 -16.60
C TRP A 224 10.54 -7.45 -17.35
N ILE A 225 10.59 -7.52 -18.68
CA ILE A 225 9.41 -7.77 -19.52
C ILE A 225 9.30 -9.27 -19.80
N ASP A 226 8.12 -9.86 -19.61
CA ASP A 226 7.85 -11.21 -20.10
C ASP A 226 7.52 -11.16 -21.60
N GLY A 227 8.53 -11.40 -22.42
CA GLY A 227 8.39 -11.40 -23.88
C GLY A 227 7.47 -12.50 -24.44
N ARG A 228 7.03 -13.49 -23.65
CA ARG A 228 6.09 -14.53 -24.10
C ARG A 228 4.64 -14.10 -23.94
N LEU A 229 4.37 -13.22 -22.98
CA LEU A 229 3.05 -12.69 -22.68
C LEU A 229 2.84 -11.28 -23.24
N THR A 230 3.91 -10.63 -23.67
CA THR A 230 3.89 -9.33 -24.35
C THR A 230 3.57 -9.49 -25.84
N ASP A 231 2.71 -8.62 -26.35
CA ASP A 231 2.35 -8.55 -27.77
C ASP A 231 2.34 -7.11 -28.30
N SER A 232 1.64 -6.85 -29.41
CA SER A 232 1.57 -5.52 -30.01
C SER A 232 0.65 -4.54 -29.27
N TYR A 233 -0.21 -5.03 -28.38
CA TYR A 233 -1.23 -4.29 -27.66
C TYR A 233 -0.81 -4.01 -26.20
N SER A 234 -0.25 -5.01 -25.52
CA SER A 234 0.16 -4.91 -24.13
C SER A 234 1.55 -5.51 -23.86
N ALA A 235 2.19 -5.07 -22.78
CA ALA A 235 3.42 -5.65 -22.27
C ALA A 235 3.26 -6.12 -20.83
N VAL A 236 3.67 -7.35 -20.55
CA VAL A 236 3.66 -7.90 -19.20
C VAL A 236 4.99 -7.62 -18.52
N CYS A 237 4.95 -6.74 -17.54
CA CYS A 237 6.10 -6.25 -16.81
C CYS A 237 6.10 -6.88 -15.42
N ASN A 238 7.21 -7.48 -15.00
CA ASN A 238 7.32 -8.17 -13.72
C ASN A 238 8.32 -7.49 -12.81
N THR A 239 8.08 -7.59 -11.50
CA THR A 239 9.10 -7.23 -10.51
C THR A 239 9.20 -8.29 -9.43
N TYR A 240 10.42 -8.46 -8.92
CA TYR A 240 10.69 -9.26 -7.73
C TYR A 240 11.60 -8.45 -6.80
N THR A 241 11.22 -8.36 -5.53
CA THR A 241 12.03 -7.68 -4.51
C THR A 241 12.28 -8.58 -3.32
N GLU A 242 13.51 -8.56 -2.83
CA GLU A 242 13.88 -9.14 -1.54
C GLU A 242 14.43 -8.05 -0.61
N ALA A 243 14.01 -8.07 0.66
CA ALA A 243 14.50 -7.14 1.68
C ALA A 243 14.62 -7.79 3.07
N ASP A 244 15.49 -7.22 3.90
CA ASP A 244 15.57 -7.55 5.33
C ASP A 244 14.37 -6.93 6.06
N GLY A 245 13.38 -7.76 6.40
CA GLY A 245 12.16 -7.38 7.09
C GLY A 245 12.36 -7.05 8.57
N SER A 246 13.55 -7.33 9.14
CA SER A 246 13.80 -7.15 10.59
C SER A 246 13.72 -5.68 11.00
N LYS A 247 14.21 -4.77 10.15
CA LYS A 247 14.08 -3.32 10.37
C LYS A 247 12.63 -2.86 10.30
N MET A 248 11.87 -3.38 9.35
CA MET A 248 10.44 -3.09 9.20
C MET A 248 9.67 -3.47 10.48
N LEU A 249 9.88 -4.71 10.94
CA LEU A 249 9.27 -5.22 12.17
C LEU A 249 9.61 -4.34 13.39
N SER A 250 10.88 -3.95 13.51
CA SER A 250 11.33 -3.09 14.60
C SER A 250 10.69 -1.68 14.55
N ALA A 251 10.56 -1.11 13.35
CA ALA A 251 9.98 0.22 13.16
C ALA A 251 8.48 0.24 13.51
N THR A 252 7.70 -0.73 12.99
CA THR A 252 6.26 -0.84 13.28
C THR A 252 6.01 -1.10 14.76
N LEU A 253 6.84 -1.91 15.42
CA LEU A 253 6.73 -2.11 16.86
C LEU A 253 7.04 -0.82 17.64
N GLY A 254 8.08 -0.08 17.26
CA GLY A 254 8.42 1.19 17.89
C GLY A 254 7.29 2.23 17.78
N GLN A 255 6.61 2.26 16.63
CA GLN A 255 5.41 3.07 16.42
C GLN A 255 4.26 2.64 17.34
N PHE A 256 3.99 1.33 17.43
CA PHE A 256 2.96 0.80 18.33
C PHE A 256 3.24 1.15 19.80
N VAL A 257 4.48 1.00 20.25
CA VAL A 257 4.93 1.40 21.59
C VAL A 257 4.68 2.90 21.82
N THR A 258 4.97 3.72 20.81
CA THR A 258 4.73 5.17 20.88
C THR A 258 3.23 5.49 20.96
N ALA A 259 2.39 4.78 20.21
CA ALA A 259 0.94 4.93 20.22
C ALA A 259 0.33 4.65 21.61
N LEU A 260 0.94 3.74 22.37
CA LEU A 260 0.56 3.42 23.76
C LEU A 260 1.12 4.40 24.80
N GLY A 261 1.81 5.47 24.38
CA GLY A 261 2.39 6.47 25.29
C GLY A 261 3.85 6.23 25.65
N GLY A 262 4.54 5.38 24.89
CA GLY A 262 5.95 5.06 25.05
C GLY A 262 6.23 4.04 26.14
N GLU A 263 7.48 3.57 26.19
CA GLU A 263 7.90 2.48 27.09
C GLU A 263 7.51 2.73 28.54
N LYS A 264 7.66 3.97 29.05
CA LYS A 264 7.37 4.33 30.45
C LYS A 264 5.90 4.21 30.83
N ALA A 265 4.98 4.36 29.88
CA ALA A 265 3.54 4.22 30.10
C ALA A 265 3.08 2.75 30.06
N MET A 266 3.90 1.86 29.51
CA MET A 266 3.63 0.42 29.50
C MET A 266 3.98 -0.23 30.84
N THR A 267 3.25 -1.29 31.20
CA THR A 267 3.58 -2.11 32.36
C THR A 267 4.91 -2.83 32.15
N GLN A 268 5.62 -3.15 33.24
CA GLN A 268 6.88 -3.90 33.14
C GLN A 268 6.67 -5.25 32.43
N ALA A 269 5.57 -5.95 32.74
CA ALA A 269 5.21 -7.20 32.06
C ALA A 269 5.01 -7.04 30.55
N MET A 270 4.46 -5.91 30.09
CA MET A 270 4.29 -5.63 28.66
C MET A 270 5.63 -5.32 27.99
N ARG A 271 6.51 -4.55 28.64
CA ARG A 271 7.88 -4.31 28.16
C ARG A 271 8.68 -5.61 28.05
N ASP A 272 8.65 -6.45 29.08
CA ASP A 272 9.37 -7.72 29.12
C ASP A 272 8.81 -8.71 28.08
N SER A 273 7.49 -8.70 27.85
CA SER A 273 6.85 -9.51 26.81
C SER A 273 7.21 -9.03 25.39
N ILE A 274 7.37 -7.72 25.16
CA ILE A 274 7.84 -7.18 23.89
C ILE A 274 9.31 -7.51 23.68
N ALA A 275 10.16 -7.27 24.68
CA ALA A 275 11.60 -7.51 24.60
C ALA A 275 11.93 -9.00 24.39
N SER A 276 11.30 -9.90 25.14
CA SER A 276 11.44 -11.35 24.93
C SER A 276 10.81 -11.81 23.62
N GLY A 277 9.68 -11.21 23.22
CA GLY A 277 9.04 -11.50 21.94
C GLY A 277 9.85 -11.05 20.72
N MET A 278 10.85 -10.19 20.89
CA MET A 278 11.68 -9.61 19.82
C MET A 278 13.12 -10.14 19.79
N SER A 279 13.60 -10.73 20.88
CA SER A 279 14.94 -11.30 20.91
C SER A 279 15.04 -12.49 19.95
N GLY A 280 15.99 -12.44 19.01
CA GLY A 280 16.23 -13.52 18.06
C GLY A 280 15.23 -13.58 16.89
N ILE A 281 14.41 -12.54 16.68
CA ILE A 281 13.61 -12.47 15.44
C ILE A 281 14.51 -12.13 14.26
N ARG A 282 14.44 -12.95 13.22
CA ARG A 282 14.87 -12.61 11.86
C ARG A 282 13.64 -12.48 10.98
N SER A 283 13.59 -11.47 10.13
CA SER A 283 12.50 -11.32 9.19
C SER A 283 13.00 -11.05 7.79
N ARG A 284 12.32 -11.65 6.83
CA ARG A 284 12.60 -11.52 5.39
C ARG A 284 11.31 -11.10 4.71
N MET A 285 11.42 -10.17 3.78
CA MET A 285 10.32 -9.79 2.93
C MET A 285 10.63 -10.19 1.49
N GLU A 286 9.69 -10.86 0.85
CA GLU A 286 9.67 -11.08 -0.58
C GLU A 286 8.45 -10.37 -1.16
N GLN A 287 8.60 -9.78 -2.34
CA GLN A 287 7.53 -9.14 -3.07
C GLN A 287 7.62 -9.55 -4.53
N PHE A 288 6.48 -9.87 -5.12
CA PHE A 288 6.35 -10.12 -6.55
C PHE A 288 5.21 -9.27 -7.11
N SER A 289 5.38 -8.78 -8.33
CA SER A 289 4.27 -8.18 -9.07
C SER A 289 4.35 -8.54 -10.55
N SER A 290 3.20 -8.50 -11.19
CA SER A 290 3.02 -8.61 -12.64
C SER A 290 2.00 -7.57 -13.07
N GLU A 291 2.41 -6.67 -13.95
CA GLU A 291 1.58 -5.64 -14.56
C GLU A 291 1.46 -5.88 -16.07
N GLU A 292 0.27 -6.21 -16.56
CA GLU A 292 -0.01 -6.14 -17.99
C GLU A 292 -0.36 -4.70 -18.36
N ILE A 293 0.49 -4.03 -19.11
CA ILE A 293 0.39 -2.59 -19.40
C ILE A 293 0.00 -2.38 -20.86
N HIS A 294 -1.07 -1.63 -21.09
CA HIS A 294 -1.49 -1.23 -22.42
C HIS A 294 -0.48 -0.25 -23.03
N LEU A 295 0.09 -0.58 -24.18
CA LEU A 295 1.24 0.16 -24.72
C LEU A 295 0.90 1.58 -25.19
N ASP A 296 -0.33 1.80 -25.66
CA ASP A 296 -0.74 3.11 -26.16
C ASP A 296 -1.16 4.07 -25.03
N THR A 297 -1.58 3.57 -23.87
CA THR A 297 -2.04 4.44 -22.77
C THR A 297 -1.13 4.40 -21.55
N GLY A 298 -0.27 3.40 -21.42
CA GLY A 298 0.55 3.17 -20.24
C GLY A 298 -0.23 2.65 -19.02
N TRP A 299 -1.54 2.54 -19.11
CA TRP A 299 -2.39 2.05 -18.02
C TRP A 299 -2.30 0.53 -17.90
N PRO A 300 -2.15 0.00 -16.67
CA PRO A 300 -2.31 -1.43 -16.44
C PRO A 300 -3.71 -1.90 -16.84
N LEU A 301 -3.80 -2.99 -17.58
CA LEU A 301 -5.03 -3.73 -17.83
C LEU A 301 -5.33 -4.67 -16.66
N HIS A 302 -4.28 -5.34 -16.19
CA HIS A 302 -4.29 -6.19 -15.02
C HIS A 302 -3.01 -5.95 -14.21
N LEU A 303 -3.17 -5.82 -12.90
CA LEU A 303 -2.08 -5.73 -11.94
C LEU A 303 -2.26 -6.80 -10.88
N PHE A 304 -1.24 -7.63 -10.71
CA PHE A 304 -1.10 -8.53 -9.58
C PHE A 304 0.10 -8.12 -8.73
N PHE A 305 -0.08 -8.10 -7.43
CA PHE A 305 0.97 -7.84 -6.46
C PHE A 305 0.82 -8.79 -5.27
N GLU A 306 1.92 -9.35 -4.81
CA GLU A 306 1.98 -10.17 -3.61
C GLU A 306 3.22 -9.83 -2.80
N ARG A 307 3.05 -9.61 -1.50
CA ARG A 307 4.12 -9.40 -0.53
C ARG A 307 4.00 -10.44 0.57
N THR A 308 5.07 -11.19 0.78
CA THR A 308 5.18 -12.18 1.85
C THR A 308 6.22 -11.73 2.86
N ILE A 309 5.83 -11.67 4.13
CA ILE A 309 6.73 -11.41 5.25
C ILE A 309 6.91 -12.71 5.99
N TYR A 310 8.15 -13.19 6.03
CA TYR A 310 8.59 -14.32 6.83
C TYR A 310 9.17 -13.81 8.14
N ILE A 311 8.84 -14.49 9.22
CA ILE A 311 9.33 -14.21 10.57
C ILE A 311 9.84 -15.52 11.15
N ASP A 312 11.15 -15.60 11.28
CA ASP A 312 11.86 -16.69 11.92
C ASP A 312 12.17 -16.33 13.37
N ARG A 313 11.98 -17.32 14.24
CA ARG A 313 12.36 -17.27 15.66
C ARG A 313 13.19 -18.49 15.96
N ASP A 314 14.27 -18.31 16.71
CA ASP A 314 15.24 -19.38 16.99
C ASP A 314 14.62 -20.63 17.68
N SER A 315 13.42 -20.52 18.27
CA SER A 315 12.74 -21.60 19.00
C SER A 315 11.27 -21.83 18.63
N GLU A 316 10.72 -21.15 17.61
CA GLU A 316 9.30 -21.29 17.21
C GLU A 316 9.19 -21.58 15.70
N PRO A 317 8.09 -22.23 15.25
CA PRO A 317 7.84 -22.41 13.82
C PRO A 317 7.82 -21.06 13.08
N MET A 318 8.35 -21.05 11.86
CA MET A 318 8.29 -19.89 10.97
C MET A 318 6.84 -19.43 10.83
N ALA A 319 6.59 -18.15 11.10
CA ALA A 319 5.30 -17.53 10.81
C ALA A 319 5.44 -16.69 9.54
N ALA A 320 4.43 -16.72 8.68
CA ALA A 320 4.38 -15.84 7.52
C ALA A 320 3.00 -15.22 7.31
N ALA A 321 3.01 -14.04 6.72
CA ALA A 321 1.81 -13.34 6.29
C ALA A 321 1.96 -12.88 4.85
N ILE A 322 0.85 -12.94 4.11
CA ILE A 322 0.78 -12.51 2.72
C ILE A 322 -0.19 -11.34 2.65
N VAL A 323 0.20 -10.29 1.93
CA VAL A 323 -0.74 -9.33 1.34
C VAL A 323 -0.71 -9.48 -0.16
N ARG A 324 -1.89 -9.68 -0.73
CA ARG A 324 -2.10 -9.76 -2.16
C ARG A 324 -2.99 -8.62 -2.59
N ARG A 325 -2.62 -7.92 -3.66
CA ARG A 325 -3.41 -6.88 -4.29
C ARG A 325 -3.65 -7.23 -5.74
N THR A 326 -4.86 -7.03 -6.21
CA THR A 326 -5.19 -7.06 -7.64
C THR A 326 -5.84 -5.74 -8.04
N LEU A 327 -5.55 -5.29 -9.26
CA LEU A 327 -6.21 -4.15 -9.89
C LEU A 327 -6.61 -4.57 -11.30
N ASP A 328 -7.90 -4.55 -11.58
CA ASP A 328 -8.45 -4.97 -12.86
C ASP A 328 -9.16 -3.79 -13.52
N ILE A 329 -8.80 -3.47 -14.76
CA ILE A 329 -9.46 -2.37 -15.48
C ILE A 329 -10.92 -2.75 -15.79
N ILE A 330 -11.84 -1.84 -15.54
CA ILE A 330 -13.26 -2.02 -15.86
C ILE A 330 -13.47 -1.51 -17.30
N VAL A 331 -13.69 -2.43 -18.23
CA VAL A 331 -14.04 -2.10 -19.62
C VAL A 331 -15.56 -1.95 -19.71
N GLU A 332 -16.05 -0.84 -20.25
CA GLU A 332 -17.49 -0.50 -20.27
C GLU A 332 -18.38 -1.54 -21.00
N GLU A 333 -17.81 -2.43 -21.80
CA GLU A 333 -18.55 -3.47 -22.54
C GLU A 333 -19.25 -4.51 -21.63
N GLU A 334 -18.76 -4.78 -20.42
CA GLU A 334 -19.37 -5.79 -19.54
C GLU A 334 -20.68 -5.34 -18.88
N GLN A 335 -20.98 -4.03 -18.84
CA GLN A 335 -22.22 -3.54 -18.20
C GLN A 335 -23.47 -3.59 -19.11
N GLU A 336 -23.31 -3.78 -20.42
CA GLU A 336 -24.45 -3.89 -21.34
C GLU A 336 -25.00 -5.33 -21.44
N GLU A 337 -24.19 -6.37 -21.18
CA GLU A 337 -24.65 -7.77 -21.26
C GLU A 337 -25.46 -8.22 -20.04
N GLU A 338 -25.19 -7.73 -18.83
CA GLU A 338 -26.03 -8.02 -17.66
C GLU A 338 -27.39 -7.30 -17.66
N LYS A 339 -27.62 -6.39 -18.61
CA LYS A 339 -28.87 -5.64 -18.77
C LYS A 339 -29.72 -6.08 -19.99
N ARG A 340 -29.34 -7.15 -20.71
CA ARG A 340 -30.11 -7.68 -21.85
C ARG A 340 -30.86 -8.97 -21.56
#